data_AF-X1HS37-F1
#
_entry.id   AF-X1HS37-F1
#
_cell.length_a   1.000
_cell.length_b   1.000
_cell.length_c   1.000
_cell.angle_alpha   90.00
_cell.angle_beta   90.00
_cell.angle_gamma   90.00
#
_symmetry.space_group_name_H-M   'P 1'
#
loop_
_entity.id
_entity.type
_entity.pdbx_description
1 polymer ?
#
loop_
_entity_poly.entity_id
_entity_poly.type
_entity_poly.pdbx_seq_one_letter_code
_entity_poly.pdbx_strand_id
1 'polypeptide(L)'
;TFTQAVTFSTIAFIPLFMVDHFGVGEGTAAAFIAIIYSAGLWASPLGGYLSDRLGRVPVTLAVCLITGPLIYLLNLVSYSLGIGALLLIIGIVIYIRMPASEAYILGQAPERHRSMIYGIYYSAGIEGGAILAPVMGYFIDRFGFYPSFTIAGIAVVVVTLICSVFLWGKQD
;
A
#
# COMPACT_ATOMS: atom_id res chain seq x y z
N THR A 1 -2.80 -2.59 8.55
CA THR A 1 -1.44 -2.60 9.11
C THR A 1 -0.47 -3.40 8.25
N PHE A 2 -0.68 -4.71 8.00
CA PHE A 2 0.24 -5.49 7.15
C PHE A 2 0.37 -4.96 5.72
N THR A 3 -0.75 -4.73 5.02
CA THR A 3 -0.76 -4.15 3.67
C THR A 3 -0.01 -2.80 3.63
N GLN A 4 -0.17 -1.98 4.67
CA GLN A 4 0.55 -0.71 4.78
C GLN A 4 2.07 -0.91 4.84
N ALA A 5 2.52 -1.86 5.66
CA ALA A 5 3.92 -2.17 5.85
C ALA A 5 4.57 -2.68 4.54
N VAL A 6 3.93 -3.64 3.86
CA VAL A 6 4.44 -4.15 2.58
C VAL A 6 4.48 -3.03 1.55
N THR A 7 3.41 -2.27 1.39
CA THR A 7 3.38 -1.18 0.43
C THR A 7 4.43 -0.10 0.70
N PHE A 8 4.62 0.28 1.97
CA PHE A 8 5.66 1.25 2.35
C PHE A 8 7.05 0.74 1.99
N SER A 9 7.33 -0.54 2.28
CA SER A 9 8.58 -1.18 1.87
C SER A 9 8.75 -1.18 0.35
N THR A 10 7.72 -1.52 -0.42
CA THR A 10 7.76 -1.50 -1.89
C THR A 10 8.06 -0.10 -2.42
N ILE A 11 7.38 0.93 -1.91
CA ILE A 11 7.57 2.33 -2.34
C ILE A 11 9.02 2.80 -2.10
N ALA A 12 9.63 2.38 -1.00
CA ALA A 12 11.03 2.73 -0.71
C ALA A 12 12.01 2.22 -1.78
N PHE A 13 11.69 1.13 -2.47
CA PHE A 13 12.53 0.56 -3.53
C PHE A 13 12.12 0.98 -4.94
N ILE A 14 11.02 1.71 -5.14
CA ILE A 14 10.61 2.22 -6.46
C ILE A 14 11.68 3.11 -7.11
N PRO A 15 12.33 4.05 -6.40
CA PRO A 15 13.36 4.90 -7.01
C PRO A 15 14.57 4.09 -7.45
N LEU A 16 14.97 3.13 -6.61
CA LEU A 16 16.06 2.22 -6.92
C LEU A 16 15.72 1.35 -8.14
N PHE A 17 14.50 0.83 -8.20
CA PHE A 17 13.99 0.13 -9.38
C PHE A 17 14.00 1.01 -10.62
N MET A 18 13.64 2.30 -10.51
CA MET A 18 13.70 3.22 -11.66
C MET A 18 15.14 3.41 -12.16
N VAL A 19 16.08 3.68 -11.25
CA VAL A 19 17.47 3.96 -11.62
C VAL A 19 18.19 2.71 -12.11
N ASP A 20 18.11 1.61 -11.36
CA ASP A 20 18.90 0.40 -11.64
C ASP A 20 18.32 -0.42 -12.81
N HIS A 21 17.00 -0.51 -12.90
CA HIS A 21 16.36 -1.31 -13.95
C HIS A 21 16.09 -0.53 -15.24
N PHE A 22 15.63 0.73 -15.14
CA PHE A 22 15.30 1.54 -16.31
C PHE A 22 16.39 2.57 -16.68
N GLY A 23 17.46 2.67 -15.89
CA GLY A 23 18.59 3.56 -16.20
C GLY A 23 18.24 5.05 -16.18
N VAL A 24 17.15 5.45 -15.51
CA VAL A 24 16.73 6.85 -15.47
C VAL A 24 17.56 7.66 -14.48
N GLY A 25 17.70 8.96 -14.74
CA GLY A 25 18.35 9.87 -13.80
C GLY A 25 17.62 9.96 -12.46
N GLU A 26 18.37 10.17 -11.38
CA GLU A 26 17.85 10.27 -10.01
C GLU A 26 16.73 11.30 -9.85
N GLY A 27 16.82 12.43 -10.57
CA GLY A 27 15.77 13.46 -10.57
C GLY A 27 14.43 12.96 -11.14
N THR A 28 14.47 12.12 -12.17
CA THR A 28 13.26 11.50 -12.73
C THR A 28 12.70 10.43 -11.80
N ALA A 29 13.56 9.65 -11.15
CA ALA A 29 13.15 8.68 -10.13
C ALA A 29 12.43 9.38 -8.95
N ALA A 30 12.94 10.53 -8.50
CA ALA A 30 12.29 11.36 -7.49
C ALA A 30 10.94 11.92 -7.97
N ALA A 31 10.81 12.29 -9.24
CA ALA A 31 9.54 12.72 -9.81
C ALA A 31 8.48 11.61 -9.79
N PHE A 32 8.86 10.34 -9.99
CA PHE A 32 7.94 9.21 -9.85
C PHE A 32 7.43 9.02 -8.42
N ILE A 33 8.28 9.25 -7.41
CA ILE A 33 7.84 9.29 -6.02
C ILE A 33 6.83 10.42 -5.80
N ALA A 34 7.09 11.61 -6.36
CA ALA A 34 6.18 12.74 -6.26
C ALA A 34 4.81 12.43 -6.88
N ILE A 35 4.76 11.67 -7.97
CA ILE A 35 3.50 11.19 -8.56
C ILE A 35 2.71 10.35 -7.54
N ILE A 36 3.36 9.38 -6.88
CA ILE A 36 2.70 8.53 -5.87
C ILE A 36 2.13 9.38 -4.72
N TYR A 37 2.92 10.31 -4.18
CA TYR A 37 2.47 11.17 -3.08
C TYR A 37 1.40 12.18 -3.51
N SER A 38 1.49 12.71 -4.74
CA SER A 38 0.49 13.64 -5.29
C SER A 38 -0.88 13.00 -5.42
N ALA A 39 -0.94 11.69 -5.66
CA ALA A 39 -2.19 10.94 -5.69
C ALA A 39 -2.94 11.05 -4.35
N GLY A 40 -2.23 11.18 -3.23
CA GLY A 40 -2.84 11.32 -1.90
C GLY A 40 -3.68 12.58 -1.73
N LEU A 41 -3.34 13.66 -2.42
CA LEU A 41 -4.11 14.91 -2.40
C LEU A 41 -5.54 14.69 -2.91
N TRP A 42 -5.69 13.88 -3.96
CA TRP A 42 -6.96 13.63 -4.65
C TRP A 42 -7.68 12.41 -4.07
N ALA A 43 -6.92 11.40 -3.68
CA ALA A 43 -7.44 10.12 -3.24
C ALA A 43 -7.99 10.15 -1.81
N SER A 44 -7.47 11.02 -0.93
CA SER A 44 -7.93 11.06 0.46
C SER A 44 -9.40 11.51 0.60
N PRO A 45 -9.86 12.60 -0.07
CA PRO A 45 -11.28 12.99 -0.05
C PRO A 45 -12.17 11.95 -0.74
N LEU A 46 -11.72 11.41 -1.88
CA LEU A 46 -12.44 10.38 -2.63
C LEU A 46 -12.60 9.10 -1.80
N GLY A 47 -11.56 8.69 -1.10
CA GLY A 47 -11.56 7.50 -0.26
C GLY A 47 -12.46 7.63 0.95
N GLY A 48 -12.48 8.80 1.60
CA GLY A 48 -13.44 9.11 2.65
C GLY A 48 -14.88 9.00 2.16
N TYR A 49 -15.21 9.70 1.07
CA TYR A 49 -16.55 9.67 0.47
C TYR A 49 -17.00 8.25 0.08
N LEU A 50 -16.11 7.50 -0.57
CA LEU A 50 -16.40 6.13 -1.01
C LEU A 50 -16.60 5.19 0.17
N SER A 51 -15.77 5.32 1.20
CA SER A 51 -15.85 4.56 2.46
C SER A 51 -17.13 4.84 3.24
N ASP A 52 -17.56 6.09 3.28
CA ASP A 52 -18.80 6.47 3.97
C ASP A 52 -20.05 5.97 3.23
N ARG A 53 -20.00 5.87 1.90
CA ARG A 53 -21.14 5.43 1.09
C ARG A 53 -21.26 3.92 0.92
N LEU A 54 -20.14 3.22 0.72
CA LEU A 54 -20.11 1.77 0.46
C LEU A 54 -19.80 0.93 1.70
N GLY A 55 -19.39 1.57 2.80
CA GLY A 55 -18.98 0.91 4.03
C GLY A 55 -17.46 0.78 4.15
N ARG A 56 -16.96 1.01 5.36
CA ARG A 56 -15.51 1.10 5.65
C ARG A 56 -14.77 -0.22 5.43
N VAL A 57 -15.37 -1.33 5.87
CA VAL A 57 -14.79 -2.68 5.75
C VAL A 57 -14.71 -3.15 4.29
N PRO A 58 -15.79 -3.15 3.49
CA PRO A 58 -15.71 -3.62 2.10
C PRO A 58 -14.78 -2.75 1.24
N VAL A 59 -14.76 -1.43 1.44
CA VAL A 59 -13.81 -0.54 0.73
C VAL A 59 -12.37 -0.87 1.11
N THR A 60 -12.08 -1.05 2.40
CA THR A 60 -10.72 -1.40 2.85
C THR A 60 -10.28 -2.75 2.28
N LEU A 61 -11.14 -3.77 2.28
CA LEU A 61 -10.84 -5.09 1.73
C LEU A 61 -10.63 -5.05 0.21
N ALA A 62 -11.50 -4.37 -0.54
CA ALA A 62 -11.37 -4.22 -1.98
C ALA A 62 -10.04 -3.57 -2.37
N VAL A 63 -9.69 -2.49 -1.68
CA VAL A 63 -8.44 -1.75 -1.90
C VAL A 63 -7.21 -2.62 -1.55
N CYS A 64 -7.25 -3.38 -0.46
CA CYS A 64 -6.18 -4.29 -0.10
C CYS A 64 -6.03 -5.43 -1.13
N LEU A 65 -7.14 -5.97 -1.66
CA LEU A 65 -7.13 -7.00 -2.69
C LEU A 65 -6.57 -6.48 -4.02
N ILE A 66 -6.88 -5.24 -4.39
CA ILE A 66 -6.38 -4.60 -5.62
C ILE A 66 -4.88 -4.25 -5.50
N THR A 67 -4.39 -4.00 -4.29
CA THR A 67 -2.99 -3.59 -4.06
C THR A 67 -2.00 -4.65 -4.55
N GLY A 68 -2.25 -5.93 -4.32
CA GLY A 68 -1.33 -7.00 -4.75
C GLY A 68 -1.17 -7.12 -6.27
N PRO A 69 -2.26 -7.20 -7.05
CA PRO A 69 -2.19 -7.12 -8.51
C PRO A 69 -1.47 -5.88 -9.01
N LEU A 70 -1.69 -4.71 -8.42
CA LEU A 70 -0.99 -3.49 -8.83
C LEU A 70 0.53 -3.57 -8.60
N ILE A 71 0.95 -4.15 -7.48
CA ILE A 71 2.38 -4.41 -7.22
C ILE A 71 2.93 -5.42 -8.25
N TYR A 72 2.19 -6.46 -8.58
CA TYR A 72 2.58 -7.43 -9.62
C TYR A 72 2.68 -6.78 -11.01
N LEU A 73 1.80 -5.84 -11.34
CA LEU A 73 1.82 -5.11 -12.61
C LEU A 73 3.12 -4.31 -12.82
N LEU A 74 3.85 -3.95 -11.76
CA LEU A 74 5.17 -3.31 -11.88
C LEU A 74 6.17 -4.20 -12.64
N ASN A 75 5.96 -5.52 -12.66
CA ASN A 75 6.82 -6.47 -13.36
C ASN A 75 6.54 -6.54 -14.87
N LEU A 76 5.35 -6.10 -15.29
CA LEU A 76 4.90 -6.21 -16.68
C LEU A 76 5.05 -4.89 -17.45
N VAL A 77 5.20 -3.78 -16.72
CA VAL A 77 5.24 -2.46 -17.32
C VAL A 77 6.65 -2.14 -17.81
N SER A 78 6.77 -1.86 -19.10
CA SER A 78 7.99 -1.33 -19.72
C SER A 78 8.12 0.18 -19.44
N TYR A 79 9.35 0.71 -19.50
CA TYR A 79 9.62 2.15 -19.41
C TYR A 79 8.83 2.92 -20.47
N SER A 80 7.73 3.52 -20.04
CA SER A 80 6.77 4.25 -20.88
C SER A 80 5.88 5.10 -19.97
N LEU A 81 4.99 5.92 -20.55
CA LEU A 81 3.95 6.63 -19.78
C LEU A 81 3.09 5.70 -18.89
N GLY A 82 3.06 4.40 -19.20
CA GLY A 82 2.34 3.40 -18.40
C GLY A 82 2.84 3.27 -16.96
N ILE A 83 4.14 3.51 -16.69
CA ILE A 83 4.67 3.39 -15.32
C ILE A 83 4.22 4.54 -14.44
N GLY A 84 4.18 5.77 -14.97
CA GLY A 84 3.66 6.93 -14.24
C GLY A 84 2.18 6.75 -13.90
N ALA A 85 1.38 6.26 -14.84
CA ALA A 85 -0.03 5.95 -14.61
C ALA A 85 -0.21 4.84 -13.55
N LEU A 86 0.58 3.77 -13.61
CA LEU A 86 0.53 2.68 -12.63
C LEU A 86 0.90 3.17 -11.23
N LEU A 87 1.96 3.98 -11.10
CA LEU A 87 2.38 4.57 -9.84
C LEU A 87 1.33 5.54 -9.26
N LEU A 88 0.66 6.30 -10.13
CA LEU A 88 -0.45 7.15 -9.73
C LEU A 88 -1.63 6.31 -9.20
N ILE A 89 -1.99 5.22 -9.89
CA ILE A 89 -3.04 4.29 -9.44
C ILE A 89 -2.67 3.63 -8.11
N ILE A 90 -1.42 3.19 -7.96
CA ILE A 90 -0.90 2.66 -6.68
C ILE A 90 -1.06 3.71 -5.58
N GLY A 91 -0.65 4.95 -5.83
CA GLY A 91 -0.85 6.06 -4.90
C GLY A 91 -2.33 6.23 -4.51
N ILE A 92 -3.23 6.28 -5.50
CA ILE A 92 -4.67 6.43 -5.24
C ILE A 92 -5.20 5.34 -4.32
N VAL A 93 -4.90 4.08 -4.63
CA VAL A 93 -5.36 2.92 -3.84
C VAL A 93 -4.87 3.01 -2.40
N ILE A 94 -3.62 3.37 -2.18
CA ILE A 94 -3.03 3.48 -0.84
C ILE A 94 -3.70 4.57 -0.01
N TYR A 95 -3.91 5.73 -0.63
CA TYR A 95 -4.49 6.88 0.05
C TYR A 95 -6.01 6.81 0.21
N ILE A 96 -6.70 5.96 -0.55
CA ILE A 96 -8.08 5.58 -0.24
C ILE A 96 -8.14 4.67 1.00
N ARG A 97 -7.17 3.75 1.15
CA ARG A 97 -7.12 2.80 2.25
C ARG A 97 -6.98 3.48 3.62
N MET A 98 -6.16 4.54 3.70
CA MET A 98 -5.86 5.26 4.95
C MET A 98 -7.14 5.73 5.67
N PRO A 99 -7.93 6.66 5.10
CA PRO A 99 -9.08 7.22 5.80
C PRO A 99 -10.14 6.16 6.12
N ALA A 100 -10.34 5.18 5.24
CA ALA A 100 -11.28 4.07 5.47
C ALA A 100 -10.88 3.21 6.69
N SER A 101 -9.59 2.86 6.78
CA SER A 101 -9.05 2.07 7.90
C SER A 101 -9.08 2.86 9.20
N GLU A 102 -8.71 4.13 9.15
CA GLU A 102 -8.65 5.02 10.32
C GLU A 102 -10.04 5.27 10.90
N ALA A 103 -11.02 5.59 10.05
CA ALA A 103 -12.40 5.78 10.47
C ALA A 103 -13.00 4.49 11.07
N TYR A 104 -12.64 3.32 10.54
CA TYR A 104 -13.09 2.04 11.11
C TYR A 104 -12.52 1.81 12.51
N ILE A 105 -11.21 1.98 12.68
CA ILE A 105 -10.52 1.77 13.96
C ILE A 105 -11.02 2.76 15.02
N LEU A 106 -11.14 4.04 14.66
CA LEU A 106 -11.65 5.07 15.59
C LEU A 106 -13.11 4.87 15.96
N GLY A 107 -13.91 4.28 15.05
CA GLY A 107 -15.30 3.91 15.32
C GLY A 107 -15.45 2.77 16.34
N GLN A 108 -14.46 1.88 16.43
CA GLN A 108 -14.45 0.75 17.38
C GLN A 108 -13.68 1.07 18.68
N ALA A 109 -12.86 2.12 18.68
CA ALA A 109 -12.03 2.50 19.80
C ALA A 109 -12.83 3.25 20.90
N PRO A 110 -12.71 2.82 22.19
CA PRO A 110 -13.29 3.56 23.32
C PRO A 110 -12.71 4.97 23.41
N GLU A 111 -13.53 5.98 23.69
CA GLU A 111 -13.12 7.40 23.67
C GLU A 111 -11.87 7.67 24.52
N ARG A 112 -11.78 7.03 25.70
CA ARG A 112 -10.66 7.15 26.64
C ARG A 112 -9.32 6.65 26.08
N HIS A 113 -9.33 5.69 25.15
CA HIS A 113 -8.12 5.05 24.62
C HIS A 113 -7.92 5.29 23.11
N ARG A 114 -8.72 6.17 22.48
CA ARG A 114 -8.64 6.46 21.04
C ARG A 114 -7.23 6.84 20.59
N SER A 115 -6.57 7.76 21.31
CA SER A 115 -5.20 8.20 20.99
C SER A 115 -4.17 7.07 21.10
N MET A 116 -4.29 6.21 22.12
CA MET A 116 -3.40 5.06 22.30
C MET A 116 -3.58 4.02 21.19
N ILE A 117 -4.83 3.67 20.86
CA ILE A 117 -5.13 2.71 19.79
C ILE A 117 -4.62 3.22 18.44
N TYR A 118 -4.81 4.51 18.18
CA TYR A 118 -4.34 5.15 16.96
C TYR A 118 -2.81 5.22 16.91
N GLY A 119 -2.14 5.49 18.03
CA GLY A 119 -0.69 5.41 18.17
C GLY A 119 -0.17 4.02 17.84
N ILE A 120 -0.75 2.96 18.43
CA ILE A 120 -0.39 1.57 18.15
C ILE A 120 -0.61 1.23 16.66
N TYR A 121 -1.73 1.67 16.07
CA TYR A 121 -2.01 1.45 14.65
C TYR A 121 -0.93 2.04 13.74
N TYR A 122 -0.53 3.29 14.00
CA TYR A 122 0.52 3.96 13.23
C TYR A 122 1.90 3.37 13.47
N SER A 123 2.27 3.10 14.71
CA SER A 123 3.53 2.44 15.06
C SER A 123 3.65 1.09 14.36
N ALA A 124 2.63 0.24 14.45
CA ALA A 124 2.65 -1.05 13.79
C ALA A 124 2.71 -0.95 12.25
N GLY A 125 2.14 0.11 11.66
CA GLY A 125 2.19 0.36 10.22
C GLY A 125 3.57 0.83 9.74
N ILE A 126 4.15 1.83 10.41
CA ILE A 126 5.43 2.43 10.05
C ILE A 126 6.59 1.50 10.42
N GLU A 127 6.63 1.01 11.66
CA GLU A 127 7.69 0.10 12.12
C GLU A 127 7.63 -1.22 11.38
N GLY A 128 6.42 -1.74 11.10
CA GLY A 128 6.26 -2.90 10.24
C GLY A 128 6.87 -2.70 8.85
N GLY A 129 6.67 -1.51 8.25
CA GLY A 129 7.28 -1.16 6.97
C GLY A 129 8.80 -1.06 7.05
N ALA A 130 9.32 -0.48 8.13
CA ALA A 130 10.76 -0.36 8.37
C ALA A 130 11.44 -1.72 8.55
N ILE A 131 10.77 -2.70 9.18
CA ILE A 131 11.29 -4.07 9.34
C ILE A 131 11.20 -4.85 8.01
N LEU A 132 10.15 -4.64 7.23
CA LEU A 132 9.97 -5.31 5.94
C LEU A 132 10.88 -4.75 4.85
N ALA A 133 11.35 -3.51 4.95
CA ALA A 133 12.23 -2.90 3.95
C ALA A 133 13.59 -3.64 3.81
N PRO A 134 14.35 -3.96 4.86
CA PRO A 134 15.56 -4.80 4.75
C PRO A 134 15.27 -6.20 4.20
N VAL A 135 14.13 -6.79 4.58
CA VAL A 135 13.71 -8.10 4.04
C VAL A 135 13.49 -8.01 2.54
N MET A 136 12.76 -6.99 2.08
CA MET A 136 12.55 -6.71 0.66
C MET A 136 13.89 -6.48 -0.06
N GLY A 137 14.79 -5.67 0.52
CA GLY A 137 16.13 -5.44 -0.02
C GLY A 137 16.92 -6.73 -0.20
N TYR A 138 16.91 -7.61 0.81
CA TYR A 138 17.55 -8.93 0.70
C TYR A 138 16.99 -9.79 -0.44
N PHE A 139 15.67 -9.78 -0.65
CA PHE A 139 15.06 -10.47 -1.79
C PHE A 139 15.48 -9.82 -3.12
N ILE A 140 15.53 -8.49 -3.18
CA ILE A 140 15.94 -7.75 -4.39
C ILE A 140 17.40 -8.06 -4.73
N ASP A 141 18.30 -8.04 -3.76
CA ASP A 141 19.73 -8.32 -3.98
C ASP A 141 19.96 -9.75 -4.49
N ARG A 142 19.14 -10.72 -4.05
CA ARG A 142 19.33 -12.14 -4.35
C ARG A 142 18.58 -12.62 -5.58
N PHE A 143 17.38 -12.10 -5.82
CA PHE A 143 16.47 -12.58 -6.86
C PHE A 143 16.12 -11.50 -7.90
N GLY A 144 16.46 -10.23 -7.63
CA GLY A 144 16.10 -9.08 -8.45
C GLY A 144 14.74 -8.48 -8.08
N PHE A 145 14.40 -7.36 -8.72
CA PHE A 145 13.17 -6.61 -8.43
C PHE A 145 11.89 -7.40 -8.73
N TYR A 146 11.82 -8.05 -9.88
CA TYR A 146 10.58 -8.68 -10.34
C TYR A 146 10.02 -9.79 -9.42
N PRO A 147 10.82 -10.82 -9.04
CA PRO A 147 10.33 -11.82 -8.11
C PRO A 147 10.03 -11.23 -6.73
N SER A 148 10.78 -10.22 -6.29
CA SER A 148 10.57 -9.56 -5.00
C SER A 148 9.22 -8.84 -4.95
N PHE A 149 8.88 -8.06 -5.98
CA PHE A 149 7.56 -7.43 -6.09
C PHE A 149 6.44 -8.46 -6.26
N THR A 150 6.69 -9.55 -6.99
CA THR A 150 5.72 -10.65 -7.11
C THR A 150 5.40 -11.28 -5.76
N ILE A 151 6.42 -11.60 -4.97
CA ILE A 151 6.27 -12.17 -3.62
C ILE A 151 5.53 -11.19 -2.71
N ALA A 152 5.87 -9.90 -2.77
CA ALA A 152 5.19 -8.85 -2.00
C ALA A 152 3.70 -8.75 -2.37
N GLY A 153 3.37 -8.76 -3.67
CA GLY A 153 2.00 -8.71 -4.16
C GLY A 153 1.18 -9.93 -3.74
N ILE A 154 1.75 -11.14 -3.84
CA ILE A 154 1.11 -12.38 -3.38
C ILE A 154 0.89 -12.35 -1.88
N ALA A 155 1.89 -11.94 -1.09
CA ALA A 155 1.78 -11.86 0.36
C ALA A 155 0.64 -10.93 0.79
N VAL A 156 0.51 -9.77 0.15
CA VAL A 156 -0.60 -8.84 0.41
C VAL A 156 -1.95 -9.49 0.11
N VAL A 157 -2.11 -10.15 -1.03
CA VAL A 157 -3.38 -10.81 -1.40
C VAL A 157 -3.71 -11.93 -0.43
N VAL A 158 -2.75 -12.81 -0.11
CA VAL A 158 -2.95 -13.94 0.79
C VAL A 158 -3.37 -13.45 2.18
N VAL A 159 -2.64 -12.50 2.76
CA VAL A 159 -2.99 -11.96 4.08
C VAL A 159 -4.33 -11.24 4.05
N THR A 160 -4.64 -10.51 2.98
CA THR A 160 -5.93 -9.84 2.83
C THR A 160 -7.08 -10.85 2.74
N LEU A 161 -6.90 -11.95 2.00
CA LEU A 161 -7.90 -13.02 1.91
C LEU A 161 -8.13 -13.68 3.26
N ILE A 162 -7.06 -14.03 3.98
CA ILE A 162 -7.16 -14.57 5.34
C ILE A 162 -7.93 -13.61 6.24
N CYS A 163 -7.56 -12.32 6.27
CA CYS A 163 -8.26 -11.31 7.06
C CYS A 163 -9.73 -11.14 6.63
N SER A 164 -10.03 -11.22 5.34
CA SER A 164 -11.40 -11.10 4.82
C SER A 164 -12.30 -12.22 5.34
N VAL A 165 -11.80 -13.46 5.41
CA VAL A 165 -12.54 -14.61 5.96
C VAL A 165 -12.87 -14.40 7.44
N PHE A 166 -11.92 -13.89 8.24
CA PHE A 166 -12.16 -13.60 9.66
C PHE A 166 -13.09 -12.41 9.89
N LEU A 167 -13.08 -11.40 9.01
CA LEU A 167 -13.94 -10.23 9.11
C LEU A 167 -15.37 -10.52 8.66
N TRP A 168 -15.57 -11.44 7.72
CA TRP A 168 -16.91 -11.86 7.30
C TRP A 168 -17.66 -12.62 8.39
N GLY A 169 -16.94 -13.42 9.20
CA GLY A 169 -17.52 -14.15 10.34
C GLY A 169 -17.88 -13.29 11.55
N LYS A 170 -17.69 -11.96 11.48
CA LYS A 170 -18.04 -11.01 12.55
C LYS A 170 -19.14 -10.03 12.14
N GLN A 171 -19.87 -10.30 11.05
CA GLN A 171 -21.01 -9.50 10.62
C GLN A 171 -22.35 -9.86 11.33
N ASP A 172 -22.29 -10.60 12.44
CA ASP A 172 -23.43 -10.85 13.34
C ASP A 172 -23.47 -9.85 14.50
#